data_AF-A0A6L5K303-F1
#
_entry.id   AF-A0A6L5K303-F1
#
_cell.length_a   1.000
_cell.length_b   1.000
_cell.length_c   1.000
_cell.angle_alpha   90.00
_cell.angle_beta   90.00
_cell.angle_gamma   90.00
#
_symmetry.space_group_name_H-M   'P 1'
#
loop_
_entity.id
_entity.type
_entity.pdbx_description
1 polymer ?
#
loop_
_entity_poly.entity_id
_entity_poly.type
_entity_poly.pdbx_seq_one_letter_code
_entity_poly.pdbx_strand_id
1 'polypeptide(L)'
;MLQKGETDLPPYIRKFWEDIEKIRDILRKNIKVGPTAGATRELLIRKLEEEGFVHHDRQIYDRSLDPEKTQVALDMHAEGKGILAPRISHLGPKWHWDIKIPLFHTFAIEYFVYMAVPEWDKANNSTGQQLYVMFHDGAVVTGRGMEIPYPERSRKIQIIQ
;
A
#
# COMPACT_ATOMS: atom_id res chain seq x y z
N MET A 1 -13.36 -19.96 -0.21
CA MET A 1 -14.62 -20.32 -0.89
C MET A 1 -15.75 -19.58 -0.21
N LEU A 2 -16.78 -19.18 -0.96
CA LEU A 2 -18.03 -18.67 -0.38
C LEU A 2 -18.74 -19.78 0.39
N GLN A 3 -19.42 -19.44 1.49
CA GLN A 3 -20.24 -20.40 2.22
C GLN A 3 -21.45 -20.84 1.39
N LYS A 4 -22.05 -21.98 1.72
CA LYS A 4 -23.21 -22.52 0.99
C LYS A 4 -24.37 -21.52 1.03
N GLY A 5 -24.72 -20.95 -0.13
CA GLY A 5 -25.80 -19.96 -0.28
C GLY A 5 -25.33 -18.51 -0.45
N GLU A 6 -24.03 -18.23 -0.28
CA GLU A 6 -23.46 -16.93 -0.63
C GLU A 6 -23.25 -16.82 -2.15
N THR A 7 -23.78 -15.76 -2.76
CA THR A 7 -23.64 -15.47 -4.20
C THR A 7 -22.54 -14.46 -4.51
N ASP A 8 -22.06 -13.75 -3.49
CA ASP A 8 -21.17 -12.60 -3.63
C ASP A 8 -20.09 -12.62 -2.54
N LEU A 9 -18.98 -11.90 -2.79
CA LEU A 9 -17.92 -11.72 -1.78
C LEU A 9 -18.49 -11.14 -0.47
N PRO A 10 -17.93 -11.47 0.70
CA PRO A 10 -18.30 -10.80 1.93
C PRO A 10 -18.05 -9.28 1.84
N PRO A 11 -18.91 -8.43 2.44
CA PRO A 11 -18.76 -6.97 2.37
C PRO A 11 -17.38 -6.47 2.80
N TYR A 12 -16.77 -7.06 3.84
CA TYR A 12 -15.44 -6.69 4.30
C TYR A 12 -14.34 -7.00 3.27
N ILE A 13 -14.46 -8.09 2.49
CA ILE A 13 -13.52 -8.38 1.40
C ILE A 13 -13.65 -7.33 0.28
N ARG A 14 -14.88 -6.94 -0.09
CA ARG A 14 -15.09 -5.87 -1.08
C ARG A 14 -14.47 -4.55 -0.62
N LYS A 15 -14.77 -4.12 0.60
CA LYS A 15 -14.20 -2.90 1.20
C LYS A 15 -12.67 -2.94 1.17
N PHE A 16 -12.05 -4.08 1.53
CA PHE A 16 -10.60 -4.21 1.52
C PHE A 16 -9.99 -3.97 0.14
N TRP A 17 -10.61 -4.51 -0.91
CA TRP A 17 -10.16 -4.28 -2.29
C TRP A 17 -10.41 -2.84 -2.76
N GLU A 18 -11.55 -2.24 -2.41
CA GLU A 18 -11.83 -0.83 -2.70
C GLU A 18 -10.80 0.11 -2.04
N ASP A 19 -10.41 -0.18 -0.79
CA ASP A 19 -9.37 0.55 -0.08
C ASP A 19 -8.01 0.41 -0.78
N ILE A 20 -7.65 -0.80 -1.21
CA ILE A 20 -6.42 -1.05 -1.99
C ILE A 20 -6.43 -0.24 -3.28
N GLU A 21 -7.54 -0.20 -4.01
CA GLU A 21 -7.66 0.57 -5.25
C GLU A 21 -7.46 2.08 -4.99
N LYS A 22 -8.08 2.62 -3.94
CA LYS A 22 -7.88 4.03 -3.53
C LYS A 22 -6.42 4.31 -3.18
N ILE A 23 -5.76 3.44 -2.42
CA ILE A 23 -4.35 3.58 -2.05
C ILE A 23 -3.49 3.63 -3.33
N ARG A 24 -3.68 2.68 -4.26
CA ARG A 24 -2.92 2.65 -5.53
C ARG A 24 -3.12 3.92 -6.35
N ASP A 25 -4.34 4.44 -6.37
CA ASP A 25 -4.67 5.68 -7.04
C ASP A 25 -3.95 6.90 -6.42
N ILE A 26 -3.85 6.97 -5.10
CA ILE A 26 -3.06 7.98 -4.40
C ILE A 26 -1.59 7.88 -4.82
N LEU A 27 -1.01 6.68 -4.80
CA LEU A 27 0.40 6.48 -5.18
C LEU A 27 0.66 6.95 -6.62
N ARG A 28 -0.17 6.50 -7.58
CA ARG A 28 -0.05 6.86 -9.00
C ARG A 28 -0.17 8.36 -9.25
N LYS A 29 -1.12 9.02 -8.61
CA LYS A 29 -1.41 10.45 -8.83
C LYS A 29 -0.37 11.37 -8.19
N ASN A 30 0.40 10.90 -7.20
CA ASN A 30 1.24 11.77 -6.37
C ASN A 30 2.74 11.45 -6.44
N ILE A 31 3.15 10.26 -6.87
CA ILE A 31 4.57 9.97 -7.13
C ILE A 31 4.94 10.52 -8.51
N LYS A 32 5.80 11.54 -8.54
CA LYS A 32 6.16 12.31 -9.74
C LYS A 32 7.64 12.65 -9.79
N VAL A 33 8.12 12.97 -10.98
CA VAL A 33 9.47 13.52 -11.19
C VAL A 33 9.61 14.87 -10.47
N GLY A 34 10.72 15.07 -9.78
CA GLY A 34 11.13 16.39 -9.25
C GLY A 34 11.15 16.52 -7.73
N PRO A 35 10.05 16.26 -7.00
CA PRO A 35 10.04 16.27 -5.54
C PRO A 35 11.08 15.32 -4.95
N THR A 36 11.53 15.62 -3.72
CA THR A 36 12.38 14.70 -2.98
C THR A 36 11.58 13.50 -2.47
N ALA A 37 12.25 12.39 -2.18
CA ALA A 37 11.57 11.20 -1.68
C ALA A 37 10.88 11.45 -0.33
N GLY A 38 11.48 12.27 0.55
CA GLY A 38 10.90 12.68 1.83
C GLY A 38 9.63 13.52 1.64
N ALA A 39 9.70 14.56 0.80
CA ALA A 39 8.53 15.40 0.51
C ALA A 39 7.39 14.59 -0.16
N THR A 40 7.75 13.62 -1.01
CA THR A 40 6.79 12.70 -1.61
C THR A 40 6.15 11.82 -0.55
N ARG A 41 6.94 11.25 0.38
CA ARG A 41 6.43 10.43 1.49
C ARG A 41 5.44 11.23 2.35
N GLU A 42 5.79 12.44 2.75
CA GLU A 42 4.90 13.31 3.55
C GLU A 42 3.59 13.63 2.81
N LEU A 43 3.68 13.92 1.51
CA LEU A 43 2.50 14.13 0.67
C LEU A 43 1.60 12.89 0.63
N LEU A 44 2.18 11.70 0.44
CA LEU A 44 1.43 10.44 0.38
C LEU A 44 0.74 10.14 1.72
N ILE A 45 1.44 10.31 2.84
CA ILE A 45 0.88 10.13 4.18
C ILE A 45 -0.34 11.04 4.37
N ARG A 46 -0.20 12.34 4.08
CA ARG A 46 -1.31 13.29 4.18
C ARG A 46 -2.49 12.87 3.30
N LYS A 47 -2.23 12.45 2.06
CA LYS A 47 -3.28 12.00 1.13
C LYS A 47 -3.99 10.73 1.59
N LEU A 48 -3.27 9.82 2.23
CA LEU A 48 -3.86 8.62 2.83
C LEU A 48 -4.77 9.00 4.00
N GLU A 49 -4.31 9.87 4.88
CA GLU A 49 -5.10 10.34 6.05
C GLU A 49 -6.34 11.13 5.63
N GLU A 50 -6.25 11.97 4.59
CA GLU A 50 -7.39 12.69 3.98
C GLU A 50 -8.48 11.74 3.47
N GLU A 51 -8.11 10.54 3.01
CA GLU A 51 -9.03 9.50 2.52
C GLU A 51 -9.53 8.56 3.64
N GLY A 52 -9.18 8.84 4.89
CA GLY A 52 -9.65 8.09 6.06
C GLY A 52 -8.77 6.88 6.45
N PHE A 53 -7.61 6.70 5.81
CA PHE A 53 -6.63 5.70 6.22
C PHE A 53 -5.82 6.16 7.44
N VAL A 54 -5.12 5.23 8.08
CA VAL A 54 -4.09 5.56 9.08
C VAL A 54 -2.73 5.08 8.57
N HIS A 55 -1.79 6.01 8.41
CA HIS A 55 -0.41 5.65 8.11
C HIS A 55 0.35 5.28 9.39
N HIS A 56 1.22 4.27 9.30
CA HIS A 56 2.23 4.02 10.32
C HIS A 56 3.51 3.42 9.72
N ASP A 57 4.61 3.54 10.45
CA ASP A 57 5.94 3.13 9.98
C ASP A 57 6.31 1.67 10.32
N ARG A 58 5.34 0.89 10.78
CA ARG A 58 5.54 -0.52 11.13
C ARG A 58 5.02 -1.41 10.01
N GLN A 59 5.79 -2.40 9.57
CA GLN A 59 5.32 -3.41 8.61
C GLN A 59 4.55 -4.55 9.32
N ILE A 60 3.72 -4.18 10.30
CA ILE A 60 2.87 -5.07 11.11
C ILE A 60 1.61 -4.31 11.54
N TYR A 61 0.48 -5.01 11.69
CA TYR A 61 -0.76 -4.42 12.20
C TYR A 61 -0.56 -3.85 13.62
N ASP A 62 -0.92 -2.59 13.83
CA ASP A 62 -0.81 -1.91 15.11
C ASP A 62 -2.18 -1.82 15.80
N ARG A 63 -2.36 -2.61 16.86
CA ARG A 63 -3.60 -2.68 17.64
C ARG A 63 -3.92 -1.43 18.45
N SER A 64 -2.96 -0.51 18.59
CA SER A 64 -3.17 0.75 19.31
C SER A 64 -3.78 1.85 18.44
N LEU A 65 -3.82 1.64 17.12
CA LEU A 65 -4.46 2.55 16.18
C LEU A 65 -5.97 2.26 16.09
N ASP A 66 -6.69 3.20 15.49
CA ASP A 66 -8.14 3.12 15.27
C ASP A 66 -8.49 1.84 14.46
N PRO A 67 -9.21 0.87 15.05
CA PRO A 67 -9.54 -0.39 14.39
C PRO A 67 -10.60 -0.24 13.29
N GLU A 68 -11.31 0.89 13.22
CA GLU A 68 -12.27 1.16 12.14
C GLU A 68 -11.57 1.62 10.85
N LYS A 69 -10.29 2.02 10.94
CA LYS A 69 -9.52 2.51 9.81
C LYS A 69 -8.57 1.46 9.27
N THR A 70 -8.51 1.40 7.94
CA THR A 70 -7.50 0.59 7.24
C THR A 70 -6.13 1.23 7.45
N GLN A 71 -5.18 0.44 7.94
CA GLN A 71 -3.82 0.85 8.23
C GLN A 71 -2.93 0.65 7.01
N VAL A 72 -2.03 1.60 6.77
CA VAL A 72 -1.13 1.59 5.62
C VAL A 72 0.30 1.85 6.09
N ALA A 73 1.25 1.03 5.64
CA ALA A 73 2.67 1.30 5.79
C ALA A 73 3.32 1.37 4.40
N LEU A 74 4.24 2.32 4.22
CA LEU A 74 4.91 2.58 2.93
C LEU A 74 6.39 2.23 3.02
N ASP A 75 6.89 1.44 2.07
CA ASP A 75 8.32 1.17 1.92
C ASP A 75 8.76 1.09 0.45
N MET A 76 8.75 2.21 -0.28
CA MET A 76 9.14 2.15 -1.69
C MET A 76 10.62 2.44 -1.85
N HIS A 77 11.35 1.51 -2.46
CA HIS A 77 12.79 1.57 -2.61
C HIS A 77 13.25 1.06 -3.96
N ALA A 78 14.43 1.47 -4.41
CA ALA A 78 14.97 0.99 -5.68
C ALA A 78 15.13 -0.53 -5.71
N GLU A 79 14.91 -1.12 -6.88
CA GLU A 79 15.29 -2.50 -7.19
C GLU A 79 16.64 -2.50 -7.91
N GLY A 80 17.52 -3.47 -7.58
CA GLY A 80 18.85 -3.59 -8.18
C GLY A 80 19.97 -2.82 -7.44
N LYS A 81 20.97 -2.29 -8.16
CA LYS A 81 22.14 -1.57 -7.59
C LYS A 81 21.78 -0.15 -7.10
N GLY A 82 20.70 -0.03 -6.33
CA GLY A 82 20.02 1.22 -6.02
C GLY A 82 20.37 1.85 -4.66
N ILE A 83 21.54 1.59 -4.08
CA ILE A 83 21.87 2.17 -2.75
C ILE A 83 21.84 3.70 -2.77
N LEU A 84 22.11 4.34 -3.91
CA LEU A 84 22.11 5.80 -4.10
C LEU A 84 20.77 6.36 -4.63
N ALA A 85 19.70 5.58 -4.57
CA ALA A 85 18.41 5.96 -5.13
C ALA A 85 17.48 6.58 -4.08
N PRO A 86 16.51 7.42 -4.49
CA PRO A 86 15.49 7.92 -3.58
C PRO A 86 14.73 6.74 -2.93
N ARG A 87 14.36 6.92 -1.66
CA ARG A 87 13.56 5.94 -0.91
C ARG A 87 12.37 6.66 -0.27
N ILE A 88 11.16 6.24 -0.64
CA ILE A 88 9.91 6.77 -0.10
C ILE A 88 9.47 5.80 1.01
N SER A 89 10.17 5.86 2.13
CA SER A 89 10.01 4.94 3.26
C SER A 89 10.50 5.57 4.56
N HIS A 90 10.02 5.06 5.70
CA HIS A 90 10.67 5.30 6.99
C HIS A 90 12.05 4.61 7.11
N LEU A 91 12.23 3.51 6.40
CA LEU A 91 13.41 2.66 6.48
C LEU A 91 14.58 3.23 5.68
N GLY A 92 15.79 2.78 6.03
CA GLY A 92 17.03 3.18 5.37
C GLY A 92 17.61 4.51 5.87
N PRO A 93 18.75 4.94 5.30
CA PRO A 93 19.39 6.19 5.70
C PRO A 93 18.56 7.42 5.31
N LYS A 94 18.43 8.40 6.22
CA LYS A 94 17.63 9.61 6.00
C LYS A 94 18.05 10.43 4.77
N TRP A 95 19.32 10.38 4.36
CA TRP A 95 19.79 11.11 3.19
C TRP A 95 19.11 10.65 1.88
N HIS A 96 18.50 9.46 1.84
CA HIS A 96 17.68 9.04 0.70
C HIS A 96 16.44 9.94 0.52
N TRP A 97 15.96 10.57 1.59
CA TRP A 97 14.80 11.46 1.56
C TRP A 97 15.08 12.77 0.86
N ASP A 98 16.36 13.18 0.80
CA ASP A 98 16.79 14.42 0.15
C ASP A 98 16.99 14.26 -1.36
N ILE A 99 16.97 13.03 -1.86
CA ILE A 99 17.15 12.72 -3.27
C ILE A 99 15.85 13.01 -4.02
N LYS A 100 15.95 13.83 -5.07
CA LYS A 100 14.84 14.08 -6.00
C LYS A 100 14.51 12.81 -6.78
N ILE A 101 13.22 12.54 -6.98
CA ILE A 101 12.75 11.46 -7.83
C ILE A 101 13.11 11.79 -9.29
N PRO A 102 14.02 11.04 -9.94
CA PRO A 102 14.39 11.30 -11.33
C PRO A 102 13.37 10.74 -12.31
N LEU A 103 13.39 11.25 -13.54
CA LEU A 103 12.72 10.60 -14.67
C LEU A 103 13.31 9.20 -14.88
N PHE A 104 12.45 8.22 -15.14
CA PHE A 104 12.79 6.80 -15.24
C PHE A 104 13.35 6.17 -13.97
N HIS A 105 13.05 6.75 -12.80
CA HIS A 105 13.28 6.05 -11.54
C HIS A 105 12.49 4.74 -11.53
N THR A 106 13.19 3.60 -11.52
CA THR A 106 12.63 2.26 -11.37
C THR A 106 12.78 1.77 -9.94
N PHE A 107 11.69 1.30 -9.35
CA PHE A 107 11.63 0.99 -7.92
C PHE A 107 10.53 -0.01 -7.61
N ALA A 108 10.66 -0.66 -6.45
CA ALA A 108 9.63 -1.48 -5.85
C ALA A 108 8.58 -0.54 -5.26
N ILE A 109 7.34 -0.66 -5.74
CA ILE A 109 6.18 -0.12 -5.03
C ILE A 109 5.80 -1.11 -3.95
N GLU A 110 6.46 -0.99 -2.80
CA GLU A 110 6.18 -1.78 -1.62
C GLU A 110 5.35 -1.00 -0.60
N TYR A 111 4.21 -1.57 -0.25
CA TYR A 111 3.31 -1.06 0.78
C TYR A 111 2.45 -2.18 1.37
N PHE A 112 2.04 -1.96 2.61
CA PHE A 112 1.34 -2.92 3.44
C PHE A 112 -0.02 -2.34 3.77
N VAL A 113 -1.06 -3.16 3.67
CA VAL A 113 -2.43 -2.77 4.00
C VAL A 113 -2.98 -3.76 5.02
N TYR A 114 -3.46 -3.23 6.14
CA TYR A 114 -4.08 -4.02 7.19
C TYR A 114 -5.48 -3.49 7.49
N MET A 115 -6.47 -4.37 7.54
CA MET A 115 -7.84 -3.99 7.90
C MET A 115 -8.38 -4.98 8.93
N ALA A 116 -8.82 -4.46 10.08
CA ALA A 116 -9.47 -5.28 11.10
C ALA A 116 -10.72 -5.95 10.53
N VAL A 117 -11.01 -7.18 10.99
CA VAL A 117 -12.28 -7.86 10.70
C VAL A 117 -12.92 -8.23 12.04
N PRO A 118 -13.74 -7.34 12.64
CA PRO A 118 -14.31 -7.56 13.97
C PRO A 118 -15.13 -8.86 14.08
N GLU A 119 -15.70 -9.34 12.98
CA GLU A 119 -16.44 -10.60 12.92
C GLU A 119 -15.55 -11.82 13.20
N TRP A 120 -14.26 -11.72 12.90
CA TRP A 120 -13.30 -12.80 13.04
C TRP A 120 -12.75 -12.94 14.46
N ASP A 121 -12.72 -11.86 15.24
CA ASP A 121 -12.35 -11.89 16.66
C ASP A 121 -13.27 -12.83 17.47
N LYS A 122 -14.54 -12.98 17.05
CA LYS A 122 -15.54 -13.83 17.71
C LYS A 122 -15.40 -15.32 17.39
N ALA A 123 -14.76 -15.68 16.28
CA ALA A 123 -14.81 -17.04 15.74
C ALA A 123 -13.73 -17.98 16.31
N ASN A 124 -12.61 -17.47 16.83
CA ASN A 124 -11.42 -18.30 17.09
C ASN A 124 -10.70 -18.03 18.42
N ASN A 125 -11.30 -17.33 19.39
CA ASN A 125 -10.63 -16.88 20.64
C ASN A 125 -9.26 -16.21 20.41
N SER A 126 -9.05 -15.70 19.20
CA SER A 126 -7.80 -15.09 18.76
C SER A 126 -8.08 -13.60 18.64
N THR A 127 -7.52 -12.80 19.54
CA THR A 127 -7.66 -11.33 19.46
C THR A 127 -6.83 -10.81 18.29
N GLY A 128 -7.40 -10.01 17.41
CA GLY A 128 -6.68 -9.34 16.32
C GLY A 128 -6.53 -10.22 15.07
N GLN A 129 -7.66 -10.63 14.49
CA GLN A 129 -7.68 -11.14 13.12
C GLN A 129 -7.88 -9.97 12.14
N GLN A 130 -6.95 -9.81 11.20
CA GLN A 130 -6.98 -8.75 10.18
C GLN A 130 -6.82 -9.33 8.78
N LEU A 131 -7.42 -8.68 7.81
CA LEU A 131 -6.98 -8.82 6.43
C LEU A 131 -5.66 -8.11 6.25
N TYR A 132 -4.77 -8.76 5.51
CA TYR A 132 -3.44 -8.25 5.22
C TYR A 132 -3.11 -8.52 3.76
N VAL A 133 -2.52 -7.53 3.12
CA VAL A 133 -1.80 -7.71 1.86
C VAL A 133 -0.56 -6.83 1.88
N MET A 134 0.51 -7.37 1.31
CA MET A 134 1.68 -6.60 0.94
C MET A 134 1.81 -6.66 -0.57
N PHE A 135 1.93 -5.50 -1.17
CA PHE A 135 2.31 -5.38 -2.57
C PHE A 135 3.81 -5.15 -2.61
N HIS A 136 4.49 -5.81 -3.54
CA HIS A 136 5.88 -5.55 -3.91
C HIS A 136 5.96 -5.69 -5.43
N ASP A 137 5.41 -4.68 -6.09
CA ASP A 137 5.26 -4.58 -7.53
C ASP A 137 6.41 -3.73 -8.11
N GLY A 138 6.76 -3.90 -9.39
CA GLY A 138 7.73 -3.03 -10.06
C GLY A 138 7.06 -1.79 -10.67
N ALA A 139 7.62 -0.60 -10.47
CA ALA A 139 7.13 0.64 -11.05
C ALA A 139 8.24 1.51 -11.66
N VAL A 140 7.83 2.44 -12.52
CA VAL A 140 8.71 3.44 -13.14
C VAL A 140 8.06 4.82 -13.10
N VAL A 141 8.84 5.86 -12.80
CA VAL A 141 8.36 7.25 -12.87
C VAL A 141 8.57 7.80 -14.28
N THR A 142 7.52 8.29 -14.92
CA THR A 142 7.54 8.96 -16.23
C THR A 142 7.15 10.43 -16.10
N GLY A 143 7.14 11.17 -17.21
CA GLY A 143 6.61 12.53 -17.25
C GLY A 143 5.12 12.65 -16.90
N ARG A 144 4.36 11.54 -16.89
CA ARG A 144 2.94 11.49 -16.51
C ARG A 144 2.71 11.14 -15.04
N GLY A 145 3.76 10.72 -14.33
CA GLY A 145 3.70 10.20 -12.96
C GLY A 145 4.22 8.77 -12.86
N MET A 146 3.93 8.11 -11.76
CA MET A 146 4.27 6.70 -11.58
C MET A 146 3.40 5.81 -12.46
N GLU A 147 4.06 4.92 -13.21
CA GLU A 147 3.44 3.92 -14.06
C GLU A 147 3.91 2.52 -13.65
N ILE A 148 3.00 1.55 -13.79
CA ILE A 148 3.31 0.14 -13.60
C ILE A 148 3.39 -0.48 -14.99
N PRO A 149 4.54 -1.05 -15.39
CA PRO A 149 4.81 -1.43 -16.77
C PRO A 149 4.10 -2.73 -17.22
N TYR A 150 3.17 -3.24 -16.42
CA TYR A 150 2.37 -4.41 -16.72
C TYR A 150 0.89 -4.12 -16.47
N PRO A 151 -0.01 -4.78 -17.22
CA PRO A 151 -1.43 -4.60 -17.04
C PRO A 151 -1.83 -4.95 -15.60
N GLU A 152 -2.77 -4.19 -15.07
CA GLU A 152 -3.36 -4.45 -13.77
C GLU A 152 -3.97 -5.86 -13.78
N ARG A 153 -3.36 -6.78 -13.03
CA ARG A 153 -3.92 -8.12 -12.80
C ARG A 153 -5.05 -8.10 -11.76
N SER A 154 -5.47 -6.91 -11.32
CA SER A 154 -6.32 -6.64 -10.15
C SER A 154 -7.78 -7.11 -10.25
N ARG A 155 -8.21 -7.70 -11.37
CA ARG A 155 -9.59 -8.23 -11.52
C ARG A 155 -9.70 -9.73 -11.74
N LYS A 156 -8.60 -10.48 -11.70
CA LYS A 156 -8.67 -11.95 -11.74
C LYS A 156 -8.54 -12.52 -10.33
N ILE A 157 -9.67 -12.68 -9.65
CA ILE A 157 -9.78 -13.64 -8.56
C ILE A 157 -9.70 -15.02 -9.22
N GLN A 158 -8.53 -15.66 -9.17
CA GLN A 158 -8.43 -17.08 -9.51
C GLN A 158 -8.98 -17.90 -8.35
N ILE A 159 -10.15 -18.51 -8.57
CA ILE A 159 -10.61 -19.61 -7.74
C ILE A 159 -9.85 -20.85 -8.23
N ILE A 160 -8.82 -21.25 -7.49
CA ILE A 160 -8.15 -22.53 -7.72
C ILE A 160 -9.04 -23.60 -7.07
N GLN A 161 -9.57 -24.52 -7.87
CA GLN A 161 -10.27 -25.73 -7.43
C GLN A 161 -9.30 -26.88 -7.27
#